data_AF-A0A377J1U0-F1
#
_entry.id   AF-A0A377J1U0-F1
#
_cell.length_a   1.000
_cell.length_b   1.000
_cell.length_c   1.000
_cell.angle_alpha   90.00
_cell.angle_beta   90.00
_cell.angle_gamma   90.00
#
_symmetry.space_group_name_H-M   'P 1'
#
loop_
_entity.id
_entity.type
_entity.pdbx_description
1 polymer ?
#
loop_
_entity_poly.entity_id
_entity_poly.type
_entity_poly.pdbx_seq_one_letter_code
_entity_poly.pdbx_strand_id
1 'polypeptide(L)'
;MSSGSQNVKKWEEILVSTGDFTDCFFMECDYVETMDKARYMGAWHSVNDIQAQAGADRWGKIIAMIESKIAHLSVIEVPYKIRAWSVRKA
;
A
#
# COMPACT_ATOMS: atom_id res chain seq x y z
N MET A 1 2.71 13.05 -9.44
CA MET A 1 3.51 12.93 -8.20
C MET A 1 2.79 11.99 -7.26
N SER A 2 3.10 10.69 -7.34
CA SER A 2 2.58 9.69 -6.39
C SER A 2 3.58 9.57 -5.25
N SER A 3 3.11 9.51 -4.01
CA SER A 3 3.92 9.31 -2.81
C SER A 3 4.77 8.02 -2.82
N GLY A 4 4.58 7.13 -3.81
CA GLY A 4 5.34 5.89 -3.97
C GLY A 4 6.70 6.00 -4.67
N SER A 5 7.11 7.18 -5.17
CA SER A 5 8.35 7.31 -5.96
C SER A 5 9.60 7.74 -5.17
N GLN A 6 9.51 7.96 -3.86
CA GLN A 6 10.55 8.65 -3.08
C GLN A 6 11.39 7.78 -2.13
N ASN A 7 11.22 6.46 -2.11
CA ASN A 7 12.10 5.58 -1.34
C ASN A 7 12.14 4.17 -1.93
N VAL A 8 12.68 4.02 -3.15
CA VAL A 8 13.19 2.70 -3.53
C VAL A 8 14.52 2.54 -2.81
N LYS A 9 14.45 2.24 -1.50
CA LYS A 9 15.60 1.75 -0.76
C LYS A 9 16.18 0.62 -1.60
N LYS A 10 17.51 0.60 -1.75
CA LYS A 10 18.20 -0.49 -2.43
C LYS A 10 18.18 -1.73 -1.53
N TRP A 11 17.01 -2.37 -1.45
CA TRP A 11 16.73 -3.44 -0.51
C TRP A 11 17.70 -4.61 -0.67
N GLU A 12 18.11 -4.92 -1.90
CA GLU A 12 19.15 -5.91 -2.17
C GLU A 12 20.45 -5.59 -1.42
N GLU A 13 20.95 -4.35 -1.54
CA GLU A 13 22.16 -3.89 -0.83
C GLU A 13 21.97 -3.91 0.68
N ILE A 14 20.83 -3.45 1.17
CA ILE A 14 20.53 -3.39 2.61
C ILE A 14 20.44 -4.79 3.22
N LEU A 15 19.73 -5.72 2.56
CA LEU A 15 19.49 -7.06 3.08
C LEU A 15 20.78 -7.87 3.20
N VAL A 16 21.73 -7.71 2.26
CA VAL A 16 23.01 -8.43 2.30
C VAL A 16 24.10 -7.68 3.10
N SER A 17 23.85 -6.44 3.54
CA SER A 17 24.88 -5.56 4.11
C SER A 17 25.55 -6.07 5.39
N THR A 18 24.86 -6.88 6.19
CA THR A 18 25.38 -7.42 7.46
C THR A 18 26.05 -8.78 7.29
N GLY A 19 25.88 -9.44 6.14
CA GLY A 19 26.30 -10.83 5.92
C GLY A 19 25.36 -11.88 6.51
N ASP A 20 24.28 -11.50 7.19
CA ASP A 20 23.28 -12.46 7.72
C ASP A 20 22.49 -13.15 6.60
N PHE A 21 22.42 -12.50 5.43
CA PHE A 21 21.70 -12.96 4.26
C PHE A 21 22.59 -12.93 3.02
N THR A 22 22.37 -13.92 2.15
CA THR A 22 23.03 -14.11 0.86
C THR A 22 21.98 -14.36 -0.22
N ASP A 23 22.39 -14.40 -1.48
CA ASP A 23 21.53 -14.73 -2.63
C ASP A 23 20.20 -13.97 -2.67
N CYS A 24 20.26 -12.63 -2.54
CA CYS A 24 19.07 -11.80 -2.65
C CYS A 24 18.58 -11.76 -4.10
N PHE A 25 17.32 -12.15 -4.35
CA PHE A 25 16.68 -11.96 -5.65
C PHE A 25 15.39 -11.16 -5.51
N PHE A 26 15.12 -10.35 -6.53
CA PHE A 26 13.97 -9.48 -6.62
C PHE A 26 12.92 -10.03 -7.59
N MET A 27 11.66 -9.85 -7.24
CA MET A 27 10.51 -10.14 -8.09
C MET A 27 9.51 -9.00 -8.03
N GLU A 28 8.95 -8.64 -9.19
CA GLU A 28 7.90 -7.65 -9.33
C GLU A 28 6.73 -8.23 -10.14
N CYS A 29 5.50 -7.98 -9.70
CA CYS A 29 4.28 -8.43 -10.38
C CYS A 29 3.17 -7.38 -10.24
N ASP A 30 2.42 -7.17 -11.32
CA ASP A 30 1.16 -6.42 -11.27
C ASP A 30 0.04 -7.30 -10.71
N TYR A 31 -0.75 -6.75 -9.79
CA TYR A 31 -1.89 -7.41 -9.20
C TYR A 31 -3.06 -6.43 -9.12
N VAL A 32 -4.27 -6.88 -9.44
CA VAL A 32 -5.48 -6.08 -9.24
C VAL A 32 -6.33 -6.77 -8.20
N GLU A 33 -6.60 -6.08 -7.10
CA GLU A 33 -7.55 -6.56 -6.10
C GLU A 33 -8.94 -6.01 -6.40
N THR A 34 -9.90 -6.92 -6.52
CA THR A 34 -11.31 -6.58 -6.73
C THR A 34 -12.02 -6.55 -5.38
N MET A 35 -12.49 -5.39 -4.95
CA MET A 35 -13.14 -5.18 -3.66
C MET A 35 -14.60 -4.76 -3.81
N ASP A 36 -15.45 -5.20 -2.90
CA ASP A 36 -16.73 -4.52 -2.66
C ASP A 36 -16.49 -3.20 -1.90
N LYS A 37 -17.54 -2.36 -1.81
CA LYS A 37 -17.45 -1.06 -1.13
C LYS A 37 -17.07 -1.21 0.34
N ALA A 38 -17.58 -2.22 1.04
CA ALA A 38 -17.35 -2.40 2.47
C ALA A 38 -15.87 -2.69 2.76
N ARG A 39 -15.26 -3.59 1.97
CA ARG A 39 -13.84 -3.90 2.05
C ARG A 39 -12.97 -2.70 1.69
N TYR A 40 -13.31 -1.97 0.63
CA TYR A 40 -12.57 -0.78 0.22
C TYR A 40 -12.62 0.33 1.29
N MET A 41 -13.79 0.60 1.86
CA MET A 41 -13.93 1.58 2.96
C MET A 41 -13.24 1.09 4.24
N GLY A 42 -13.28 -0.22 4.52
CA GLY A 42 -12.55 -0.85 5.63
C GLY A 42 -11.05 -0.58 5.55
N ALA A 43 -10.46 -0.64 4.35
CA ALA A 43 -9.05 -0.29 4.15
C ALA A 43 -8.75 1.15 4.56
N TRP A 44 -9.60 2.11 4.17
CA TRP A 44 -9.47 3.51 4.62
C TRP A 44 -9.65 3.69 6.12
N HIS A 45 -10.54 2.92 6.76
CA HIS A 45 -10.70 2.99 8.21
C HIS A 45 -9.55 2.36 9.00
N SER A 46 -8.73 1.51 8.37
CA SER A 46 -7.57 0.88 9.00
C SER A 46 -6.35 1.81 9.12
N VAL A 47 -6.31 2.91 8.37
CA VAL A 47 -5.13 3.80 8.33
C VAL A 47 -5.18 4.89 9.42
N ASN A 48 -4.50 4.63 10.53
CA ASN A 48 -4.46 5.56 11.67
C ASN A 48 -3.68 6.84 11.38
N ASP A 49 -2.59 6.77 10.59
CA ASP A 49 -1.70 7.92 10.39
C ASP A 49 -2.41 9.10 9.73
N ILE A 50 -3.19 8.83 8.68
CA ILE A 50 -3.93 9.89 7.96
C ILE A 50 -5.04 10.46 8.86
N GLN A 51 -5.74 9.60 9.60
CA GLN A 51 -6.76 10.04 10.55
C GLN A 51 -6.17 10.95 11.64
N ALA A 52 -5.04 10.56 12.23
CA ALA A 52 -4.35 11.33 13.27
C ALA A 52 -3.83 12.68 12.74
N GLN A 53 -3.27 12.71 11.53
CA GLN A 53 -2.78 13.94 10.89
C GLN A 53 -3.92 14.89 10.48
N ALA A 54 -5.04 14.35 10.01
CA ALA A 54 -6.17 15.15 9.56
C ALA A 54 -6.99 15.72 10.73
N GLY A 55 -7.06 15.00 11.85
CA GLY A 55 -8.01 15.26 12.92
C GLY A 55 -9.44 14.85 12.54
N ALA A 56 -10.30 14.68 13.55
CA ALA A 56 -11.62 14.08 13.39
C ALA A 56 -12.50 14.78 12.32
N ASP A 57 -12.55 16.11 12.33
CA ASP A 57 -13.42 16.88 11.43
C ASP A 57 -13.02 16.75 9.96
N ARG A 58 -11.72 16.82 9.65
CA ARG A 58 -11.24 16.67 8.27
C ARG A 58 -11.29 15.22 7.83
N TRP A 59 -11.03 14.29 8.76
CA TRP A 59 -11.17 12.86 8.48
C TRP A 59 -12.58 12.48 8.04
N GLY A 60 -13.61 12.97 8.76
CA GLY A 60 -15.01 12.76 8.36
C GLY A 60 -15.31 13.27 6.96
N LYS A 61 -14.78 14.44 6.58
CA LYS A 61 -14.91 14.99 5.21
C LYS A 61 -14.20 14.13 4.17
N ILE A 62 -13.02 13.60 4.48
CA ILE A 62 -12.26 12.71 3.58
C ILE A 62 -13.05 11.43 3.32
N ILE A 63 -13.53 10.77 4.37
CA ILE A 63 -14.32 9.54 4.25
C ILE A 63 -15.60 9.77 3.44
N ALA A 64 -16.35 10.83 3.75
CA ALA A 64 -17.58 11.16 3.01
C ALA A 64 -17.31 11.44 1.52
N MET A 65 -16.20 12.12 1.20
CA MET A 65 -15.78 12.37 -0.17
C MET A 65 -15.42 11.06 -0.91
N ILE A 66 -14.72 10.15 -0.25
CA ILE A 66 -14.37 8.84 -0.82
C ILE A 66 -15.63 8.04 -1.10
N GLU A 67 -16.54 7.94 -0.12
CA GLU A 67 -17.80 7.22 -0.24
C GLU A 67 -18.66 7.75 -1.40
N SER A 68 -18.79 9.08 -1.51
CA SER A 68 -19.48 9.73 -2.63
C SER A 68 -18.84 9.38 -3.98
N LYS A 69 -17.50 9.38 -4.05
CA LYS A 69 -16.77 9.09 -5.29
C LYS A 69 -16.97 7.65 -5.77
N ILE A 70 -17.11 6.69 -4.86
CA ILE A 70 -17.32 5.27 -5.20
C ILE A 70 -18.80 4.87 -5.23
N ALA A 71 -19.73 5.79 -4.94
CA ALA A 71 -21.14 5.47 -4.75
C ALA A 71 -21.80 4.76 -5.97
N HIS A 72 -21.35 5.08 -7.18
CA HIS A 72 -21.87 4.52 -8.42
C HIS A 72 -21.22 3.18 -8.82
N LEU A 73 -20.16 2.75 -8.13
CA LEU A 73 -19.43 1.53 -8.45
C LEU A 73 -20.01 0.36 -7.68
N SER A 74 -20.35 -0.75 -8.34
CA SER A 74 -20.71 -2.00 -7.65
C SER A 74 -19.48 -2.73 -7.11
N VAL A 75 -18.35 -2.56 -7.79
CA VAL A 75 -17.07 -3.22 -7.55
C VAL A 75 -15.96 -2.21 -7.79
N ILE A 76 -14.89 -2.29 -7.00
CA ILE A 76 -13.73 -1.38 -7.08
C ILE A 76 -12.50 -2.22 -7.39
N GLU A 77 -11.84 -1.90 -8.50
CA GLU A 77 -10.57 -2.51 -8.87
C GLU A 77 -9.41 -1.64 -8.38
N VAL A 78 -8.57 -2.20 -7.52
CA VAL A 78 -7.42 -1.51 -6.94
C VAL A 78 -6.15 -2.13 -7.51
N PRO A 79 -5.42 -1.42 -8.40
CA PRO A 79 -4.17 -1.91 -8.93
C PRO A 79 -3.05 -1.73 -7.90
N TYR A 80 -2.31 -2.81 -7.67
CA TYR A 80 -1.12 -2.87 -6.83
C TYR A 80 0.07 -3.36 -7.65
N LYS A 81 1.25 -2.84 -7.30
CA LYS A 81 2.52 -3.41 -7.73
C LYS A 81 3.13 -4.17 -6.56
N ILE A 82 3.16 -5.48 -6.66
CA ILE A 82 3.76 -6.36 -5.64
C ILE A 82 5.25 -6.44 -5.91
N ARG A 83 6.04 -6.16 -4.89
CA ARG A 83 7.50 -6.26 -4.91
C ARG A 83 7.95 -7.16 -3.78
N ALA A 84 8.76 -8.16 -4.11
CA ALA A 84 9.30 -9.12 -3.15
C ALA A 84 10.81 -9.22 -3.31
N TRP A 85 11.50 -9.25 -2.17
CA TRP A 85 12.91 -9.60 -2.07
C TRP A 85 12.99 -10.90 -1.28
N SER A 86 13.56 -11.93 -1.90
CA SER A 86 13.79 -13.22 -1.27
C SER A 86 15.27 -13.41 -1.07
N VAL A 87 15.65 -13.90 0.10
CA VAL A 87 17.05 -14.06 0.52
C VAL A 87 17.29 -15.45 1.08
N ARG A 88 18.52 -15.94 0.96
CA ARG A 88 19.00 -17.13 1.66
C ARG A 88 19.65 -16.70 2.98
N LYS A 89 19.39 -17.42 4.07
CA LYS A 89 20.18 -17.27 5.29
C LYS A 89 21.61 -17.78 5.04
N ALA A 90 22.62 -16.98 5.40
CA ALA A 90 24.03 -17.36 5.27
C ALA A 90 24.38 -18.62 6.06
#